data_AF-A0A2N0PY49-F1
#
_entry.id   AF-A0A2N0PY49-F1
#
_cell.length_a   1.000
_cell.length_b   1.000
_cell.length_c   1.000
_cell.angle_alpha   90.00
_cell.angle_beta   90.00
_cell.angle_gamma   90.00
#
_symmetry.space_group_name_H-M   'P 1'
#
loop_
_entity.id
_entity.type
_entity.pdbx_description
1 polymer ?
#
loop_
_entity_poly.entity_id
_entity_poly.type
_entity_poly.pdbx_seq_one_letter_code
_entity_poly.pdbx_strand_id
1 'polypeptide(L)'
;MERSWKWIRESKLSDNRRITLFLFFLIILIINTRLCQNYIDENIILQRKKSKSDESYLKRLGINAWKFIPESRFLLLNIIKIDDETDNEDDEIENVYNGETDKIKIVDNDKNDDNIKIYFNAKSDVMIQTNYPLSNINNIPFDTIALNMHTSSTQPIEYWFYYYEITISSNPNNDKTIIAIGLATKNYSINRLPGCDTHSVGFHSDEGRTFHNEGYTGSKYAEKWGKVNDVIGCGYCPNTGQIFFTMNGKNLGIAYTSLFYNWYPTIGSNGFCSLNVNFGQKEFKYKEANGMSVAGIISQELLNKIEKEIINVE
;
A
#
# COMPACT_ATOMS: atom_id res chain seq x y z
N MET A 1 3.32 -42.64 -8.37
CA MET A 1 3.23 -43.87 -7.55
C MET A 1 3.53 -45.14 -8.36
N GLU A 2 3.11 -45.30 -9.61
CA GLU A 2 3.29 -46.56 -10.37
C GLU A 2 4.74 -46.98 -10.69
N ARG A 3 5.70 -46.03 -10.81
CA ARG A 3 7.09 -46.36 -11.13
C ARG A 3 7.90 -46.93 -9.95
N SER A 4 7.47 -46.71 -8.72
CA SER A 4 8.23 -47.04 -7.50
C SER A 4 8.05 -48.50 -7.03
N TRP A 5 7.07 -49.22 -7.56
CA TRP A 5 6.70 -50.58 -7.12
C TRP A 5 7.19 -51.71 -8.04
N LYS A 6 7.78 -51.34 -9.18
CA LYS A 6 8.16 -52.29 -10.22
C LYS A 6 9.25 -53.27 -9.74
N TRP A 7 10.22 -52.77 -8.98
CA TRP A 7 11.34 -53.57 -8.45
C TRP A 7 10.93 -54.60 -7.39
N ILE A 8 9.93 -54.29 -6.54
CA ILE A 8 9.45 -55.22 -5.51
C ILE A 8 8.66 -56.38 -6.17
N ARG A 9 7.83 -56.09 -7.18
CA ARG A 9 7.10 -57.12 -7.94
C ARG A 9 8.02 -58.05 -8.73
N GLU A 10 9.11 -57.52 -9.29
CA GLU A 10 10.03 -58.26 -10.16
C GLU A 10 11.19 -58.95 -9.38
N SER A 11 11.32 -58.70 -8.07
CA SER A 11 12.38 -59.30 -7.23
C SER A 11 12.16 -60.80 -6.96
N LYS A 12 13.20 -61.64 -6.98
CA LYS A 12 13.15 -63.08 -6.60
C LYS A 12 13.08 -63.29 -5.06
N LEU A 13 12.30 -62.48 -4.35
CA LEU A 13 12.14 -62.58 -2.89
C LEU A 13 10.97 -63.52 -2.53
N SER A 14 11.06 -64.23 -1.41
CA SER A 14 9.94 -65.01 -0.89
C SER A 14 8.77 -64.11 -0.50
N ASP A 15 7.54 -64.61 -0.61
CA ASP A 15 6.33 -63.80 -0.41
C ASP A 15 6.27 -63.12 0.96
N ASN A 16 6.74 -63.81 2.02
CA ASN A 16 6.85 -63.23 3.36
C ASN A 16 7.80 -62.02 3.41
N ARG A 17 8.93 -62.05 2.69
CA ARG A 17 9.88 -60.91 2.64
C ARG A 17 9.32 -59.74 1.84
N ARG A 18 8.54 -60.00 0.79
CA ARG A 18 7.86 -58.96 0.00
C ARG A 18 6.80 -58.22 0.83
N ILE A 19 6.01 -58.96 1.62
CA ILE A 19 5.01 -58.38 2.53
C ILE A 19 5.69 -57.51 3.59
N THR A 20 6.76 -57.99 4.20
CA THR A 20 7.51 -57.21 5.21
C THR A 20 8.11 -55.92 4.62
N LEU A 21 8.69 -55.98 3.42
CA LEU A 21 9.19 -54.79 2.72
C LEU A 21 8.06 -53.82 2.38
N PHE A 22 6.91 -54.32 1.91
CA PHE A 22 5.75 -53.48 1.61
C PHE A 22 5.22 -52.74 2.84
N LEU A 23 5.08 -53.44 3.97
CA LEU A 23 4.66 -52.85 5.24
C LEU A 23 5.68 -51.82 5.74
N PHE A 24 6.98 -52.10 5.62
CA PHE A 24 8.04 -51.16 6.01
C PHE A 24 8.00 -49.87 5.18
N PHE A 25 7.81 -49.97 3.85
CA PHE A 25 7.65 -48.80 2.98
C PHE A 25 6.36 -48.01 3.28
N LEU A 26 5.26 -48.69 3.57
CA LEU A 26 4.00 -48.03 3.95
C LEU A 26 4.16 -47.25 5.26
N ILE A 27 4.86 -47.82 6.25
CA ILE A 27 5.17 -47.14 7.52
C ILE A 27 6.03 -45.89 7.26
N ILE A 28 7.07 -45.99 6.44
CA ILE A 28 7.91 -44.83 6.07
C ILE A 28 7.07 -43.75 5.38
N LEU A 29 6.17 -44.13 4.48
CA LEU A 29 5.30 -43.18 3.79
C LEU A 29 4.36 -42.46 4.76
N ILE A 30 3.77 -43.18 5.71
CA ILE A 30 2.89 -42.61 6.75
C ILE A 30 3.67 -41.65 7.66
N ILE A 31 4.87 -42.03 8.08
CA ILE A 31 5.74 -41.18 8.91
C ILE A 31 6.11 -39.91 8.15
N ASN A 32 6.57 -40.01 6.90
CA ASN A 32 6.92 -38.85 6.08
C ASN A 32 5.72 -37.94 5.83
N THR A 33 4.53 -38.51 5.58
CA THR A 33 3.30 -37.72 5.40
C THR A 33 2.95 -36.96 6.68
N ARG A 34 3.06 -37.59 7.85
CA ARG A 34 2.83 -36.92 9.14
C ARG A 34 3.87 -35.85 9.45
N LEU A 35 5.14 -36.09 9.15
CA LEU A 35 6.21 -35.10 9.33
C LEU A 35 6.01 -33.90 8.40
N CYS A 36 5.63 -34.13 7.14
CA CYS A 36 5.27 -33.06 6.21
C CYS A 36 4.06 -32.26 6.70
N GLN A 37 3.01 -32.94 7.20
CA GLN A 37 1.83 -32.27 7.73
C GLN A 37 2.19 -31.39 8.94
N ASN A 38 2.96 -31.93 9.89
CA ASN A 38 3.41 -31.18 11.06
C ASN A 38 4.30 -29.98 10.67
N TYR A 39 5.19 -30.15 9.70
CA TYR A 39 6.03 -29.05 9.20
C TYR A 39 5.22 -27.94 8.53
N ILE A 40 4.19 -28.30 7.75
CA ILE A 40 3.27 -27.35 7.14
C ILE A 40 2.49 -26.61 8.23
N ASP A 41 1.93 -27.34 9.20
CA ASP A 41 1.14 -26.78 10.29
C ASP A 41 1.98 -25.84 11.18
N GLU A 42 3.20 -26.22 11.54
CA GLU A 42 4.13 -25.36 12.30
C GLU A 42 4.49 -24.08 11.54
N ASN A 43 4.79 -24.17 10.24
CA ASN A 43 5.07 -22.98 9.43
C ASN A 43 3.84 -22.06 9.30
N ILE A 44 2.63 -22.63 9.16
CA ILE A 44 1.38 -21.86 9.15
C ILE A 44 1.17 -21.16 10.50
N ILE A 45 1.43 -21.85 11.62
CA ILE A 45 1.31 -21.28 12.97
C ILE A 45 2.34 -20.16 13.19
N LEU A 46 3.59 -20.35 12.77
CA LEU A 46 4.65 -19.35 12.87
C LEU A 46 4.34 -18.11 12.01
N GLN A 47 3.87 -18.31 10.77
CA GLN A 47 3.41 -17.20 9.93
C GLN A 47 2.23 -16.45 10.55
N ARG A 48 1.25 -17.16 11.14
CA ARG A 48 0.12 -16.54 11.87
C ARG A 48 0.54 -15.80 13.14
N LYS A 49 1.56 -16.29 13.86
CA LYS A 49 2.11 -15.60 15.04
C LYS A 49 2.84 -14.32 14.64
N LYS A 50 3.65 -14.38 13.58
CA LYS A 50 4.37 -13.23 13.02
C LYS A 50 3.41 -12.17 12.47
N SER A 51 2.36 -12.57 11.76
CA SER A 51 1.37 -11.62 11.25
C SER A 51 0.65 -10.88 12.39
N LYS A 52 0.26 -11.58 13.46
CA LYS A 52 -0.41 -10.97 14.62
C LYS A 52 0.45 -9.96 15.38
N SER A 53 1.76 -10.17 15.51
CA SER A 53 2.64 -9.22 16.21
C SER A 53 2.83 -7.94 15.40
N ASP A 54 3.11 -8.08 14.10
CA ASP A 54 3.36 -6.97 13.18
C ASP A 54 2.11 -6.08 13.07
N GLU A 55 0.94 -6.71 13.07
CA GLU A 55 -0.36 -6.03 12.94
C GLU A 55 -0.82 -5.25 14.17
N SER A 56 -0.34 -5.61 15.37
CA SER A 56 -0.56 -4.79 16.57
C SER A 56 0.31 -3.53 16.59
N TYR A 57 1.45 -3.55 15.90
CA TYR A 57 2.38 -2.44 15.80
C TYR A 57 1.92 -1.43 14.75
N LEU A 58 1.43 -1.91 13.59
CA LEU A 58 0.86 -1.07 12.53
C LEU A 58 -0.31 -0.19 13.02
N LYS A 59 -1.09 -0.67 14.00
CA LYS A 59 -2.22 0.08 14.61
C LYS A 59 -1.82 1.35 15.36
N ARG A 60 -0.54 1.55 15.67
CA ARG A 60 -0.03 2.71 16.42
C ARG A 60 0.73 3.71 15.56
N LEU A 61 0.91 3.44 14.27
CA LEU A 61 1.67 4.30 13.39
C LEU A 61 0.76 5.40 12.83
N GLY A 62 1.09 6.65 13.19
CA GLY A 62 0.45 7.83 12.62
C GLY A 62 0.79 7.97 11.13
N ILE A 63 0.13 8.93 10.48
CA ILE A 63 0.27 9.17 9.05
C ILE A 63 1.72 9.44 8.60
N ASN A 64 2.53 10.09 9.44
CA ASN A 64 3.93 10.41 9.14
C ASN A 64 4.84 9.18 8.98
N ALA A 65 4.40 8.01 9.44
CA ALA A 65 5.15 6.77 9.24
C ALA A 65 4.98 6.22 7.81
N TRP A 66 4.00 6.69 7.05
CA TRP A 66 3.69 6.19 5.71
C TRP A 66 4.54 6.88 4.66
N LYS A 67 5.37 6.08 3.99
CA LYS A 67 6.23 6.56 2.90
C LYS A 67 6.34 5.53 1.79
N PHE A 68 6.56 6.01 0.57
CA PHE A 68 6.92 5.14 -0.55
C PHE A 68 8.37 4.66 -0.39
N ILE A 69 8.61 3.38 -0.63
CA ILE A 69 9.95 2.79 -0.63
C ILE A 69 10.27 2.29 -2.04
N PRO A 70 11.01 3.08 -2.85
CA PRO A 70 11.57 2.60 -4.10
C PRO A 70 12.66 1.56 -3.85
N GLU A 71 12.87 0.64 -4.80
CA GLU A 71 14.06 -0.21 -4.76
C GLU A 71 15.34 0.63 -4.89
N SER A 72 16.41 0.20 -4.21
CA SER A 72 17.70 0.90 -4.21
C SER A 72 18.25 1.15 -5.62
N ARG A 73 18.00 0.23 -6.57
CA ARG A 73 18.43 0.40 -7.97
C ARG A 73 17.72 1.57 -8.67
N PHE A 74 16.48 1.87 -8.32
CA PHE A 74 15.75 2.99 -8.90
C PHE A 74 16.31 4.33 -8.42
N LEU A 75 16.71 4.40 -7.16
CA LEU A 75 17.37 5.56 -6.57
C LEU A 75 18.77 5.77 -7.20
N LEU A 76 19.59 4.71 -7.23
CA LEU A 76 20.95 4.76 -7.80
C LEU A 76 20.98 5.18 -9.28
N LEU A 77 19.95 4.81 -10.06
CA LEU A 77 19.84 5.13 -11.48
C LEU A 77 19.06 6.42 -11.74
N ASN A 78 18.65 7.16 -10.70
CA ASN A 78 17.80 8.34 -10.82
C ASN A 78 16.54 8.09 -11.66
N ILE A 79 15.95 6.89 -11.53
CA ILE A 79 14.68 6.52 -12.16
C ILE A 79 13.52 7.07 -11.32
N ILE A 80 13.66 7.02 -9.99
CA ILE A 80 12.72 7.60 -9.02
C ILE A 80 13.50 8.44 -8.03
N LYS A 81 12.98 9.63 -7.70
CA LYS A 81 13.43 10.46 -6.59
C LYS A 81 12.22 10.79 -5.71
N ILE A 82 12.40 10.78 -4.39
CA ILE A 82 11.39 11.21 -3.42
C ILE A 82 12.01 12.32 -2.59
N ASP A 83 11.34 13.47 -2.54
CA ASP A 83 11.65 14.54 -1.60
C ASP A 83 10.57 14.50 -0.50
N ASP A 84 10.99 14.15 0.70
CA ASP A 84 10.16 14.13 1.92
C ASP A 84 10.89 15.02 2.94
N GLU A 85 10.32 16.18 3.28
CA GLU A 85 10.99 17.20 4.13
C GLU A 85 11.07 16.77 5.61
N THR A 86 10.63 15.56 5.96
CA THR A 86 10.56 15.06 7.35
C THR A 86 11.86 14.52 7.93
N ASP A 87 12.94 14.40 7.14
CA ASP A 87 14.23 13.84 7.60
C ASP A 87 15.32 14.95 7.74
N ASN A 88 15.05 16.01 8.52
CA ASN A 88 16.08 16.98 8.96
C ASN A 88 16.14 17.05 10.49
N GLU A 89 16.54 15.96 11.13
CA GLU A 89 17.23 16.03 12.42
C GLU A 89 18.55 15.27 12.27
N ASP A 90 19.62 15.88 12.75
CA ASP A 90 21.01 15.43 12.77
C ASP A 90 21.89 15.74 11.53
N ASP A 91 22.29 17.02 11.43
CA ASP A 91 23.69 17.38 11.14
C ASP A 91 23.93 18.84 11.62
N GLU A 92 24.18 18.99 12.92
CA GLU A 92 24.82 20.20 13.45
C GLU A 92 26.24 20.30 12.87
N ILE A 93 26.48 21.29 12.01
CA ILE A 93 27.82 21.84 11.81
C ILE A 93 27.75 23.35 12.03
N GLU A 94 28.35 23.77 13.14
CA GLU A 94 28.70 25.14 13.49
C GLU A 94 29.21 25.93 12.28
N ASN A 95 28.68 27.14 12.08
CA ASN A 95 29.52 28.25 11.65
C ASN A 95 29.13 29.52 12.39
N VAL A 96 30.17 30.12 12.95
CA VAL A 96 30.19 31.20 13.92
C VAL A 96 30.65 32.49 13.21
N TYR A 97 30.07 33.63 13.63
CA TYR A 97 30.40 35.05 13.33
C TYR A 97 29.90 35.62 11.97
N ASN A 98 29.34 36.84 11.84
CA ASN A 98 29.43 38.10 12.62
C ASN A 98 28.21 39.04 12.35
N GLY A 99 27.81 39.79 13.39
CA GLY A 99 27.72 41.26 13.36
C GLY A 99 26.70 42.00 12.47
N GLU A 100 25.75 42.65 13.16
CA GLU A 100 25.02 43.88 12.81
C GLU A 100 23.75 43.85 11.93
N THR A 101 22.85 44.72 12.37
CA THR A 101 21.40 44.73 12.19
C THR A 101 20.96 45.30 10.86
N ASP A 102 20.07 44.59 10.17
CA ASP A 102 19.13 45.21 9.25
C ASP A 102 17.73 44.61 9.44
N LYS A 103 16.74 45.49 9.44
CA LYS A 103 15.33 45.22 9.75
C LYS A 103 14.80 44.09 8.85
N ILE A 104 14.63 42.91 9.44
CA ILE A 104 13.96 41.78 8.80
C ILE A 104 12.48 42.17 8.66
N LYS A 105 12.05 42.39 7.41
CA LYS A 105 10.64 42.24 7.05
C LYS A 105 10.26 40.81 7.44
N ILE A 106 9.29 40.67 8.34
CA ILE A 106 8.58 39.41 8.53
C ILE A 106 7.89 39.15 7.19
N VAL A 107 8.59 38.42 6.32
CA VAL A 107 7.97 37.67 5.25
C VAL A 107 7.40 36.47 5.98
N ASP A 108 6.08 36.34 5.98
CA ASP A 108 5.39 35.15 6.47
C ASP A 108 6.02 33.93 5.78
N ASN A 109 6.91 33.24 6.50
CA ASN A 109 7.46 31.97 6.07
C ASN A 109 6.38 30.92 6.33
N ASP A 110 5.40 30.85 5.42
CA ASP A 110 4.45 29.75 5.32
C ASP A 110 5.17 28.53 4.72
N LYS A 111 6.18 28.03 5.44
CA LYS A 111 7.05 26.92 5.04
C LYS A 111 6.98 25.81 6.08
N ASN A 112 5.91 25.03 6.00
CA ASN A 112 5.94 23.60 6.28
C ASN A 112 5.07 22.95 5.19
N ASP A 113 5.64 22.80 3.99
CA ASP A 113 4.97 22.12 2.90
C ASP A 113 5.18 20.62 3.10
N ASP A 114 4.36 19.97 3.96
CA ASP A 114 4.36 18.51 4.23
C ASP A 114 3.94 17.67 2.99
N ASN A 115 4.41 18.04 1.81
CA ASN A 115 4.11 17.45 0.52
C ASN A 115 5.18 16.42 0.17
N ILE A 116 4.82 15.15 0.21
CA ILE A 116 5.64 14.07 -0.34
C ILE A 116 5.71 14.26 -1.86
N LYS A 117 6.87 14.64 -2.39
CA LYS A 117 7.09 14.89 -3.82
C LYS A 117 7.81 13.71 -4.44
N ILE A 118 7.26 13.17 -5.53
CA ILE A 118 7.80 12.01 -6.24
C ILE A 118 8.11 12.41 -7.68
N TYR A 119 9.31 12.11 -8.13
CA TYR A 119 9.77 12.34 -9.49
C TYR A 119 10.04 11.00 -10.16
N PHE A 120 9.35 10.74 -11.25
CA PHE A 120 9.65 9.63 -12.16
C PHE A 120 10.47 10.16 -13.33
N ASN A 121 11.51 9.41 -13.67
CA ASN A 121 12.35 9.59 -14.85
C ASN A 121 12.50 8.23 -15.55
N ALA A 122 11.36 7.56 -15.73
CA ALA A 122 11.31 6.21 -16.27
C ALA A 122 11.34 6.22 -17.80
N LYS A 123 11.89 5.14 -18.39
CA LYS A 123 11.85 4.87 -19.84
C LYS A 123 10.93 3.70 -20.21
N SER A 124 10.40 3.03 -19.20
CA SER A 124 9.51 1.88 -19.25
C SER A 124 8.69 1.87 -17.96
N ASP A 125 7.68 1.03 -17.88
CA ASP A 125 6.86 0.86 -16.69
C ASP A 125 7.71 0.63 -15.43
N VAL A 126 7.52 1.50 -14.44
CA VAL A 126 8.03 1.31 -13.08
C VAL A 126 6.96 1.71 -12.08
N MET A 127 7.01 1.11 -10.89
CA MET A 127 6.14 1.50 -9.78
C MET A 127 6.86 1.44 -8.44
N ILE A 128 6.25 2.09 -7.46
CA ILE A 128 6.67 2.14 -6.05
C ILE A 128 5.47 1.88 -5.15
N GLN A 129 5.74 1.30 -3.98
CA GLN A 129 4.73 0.96 -2.97
C GLN A 129 5.06 1.63 -1.65
N THR A 130 4.05 1.83 -0.82
CA THR A 130 4.28 2.23 0.57
C THR A 130 5.00 1.15 1.36
N ASN A 131 5.59 1.56 2.47
CA ASN A 131 6.21 0.68 3.46
C ASN A 131 5.22 -0.19 4.24
N TYR A 132 3.97 0.26 4.38
CA TYR A 132 2.93 -0.43 5.14
C TYR A 132 1.69 -0.77 4.31
N PRO A 133 1.02 -1.89 4.61
CA PRO A 133 -0.25 -2.24 3.99
C PRO A 133 -1.42 -1.52 4.66
N LEU A 134 -2.47 -1.25 3.88
CA LEU A 134 -3.80 -0.93 4.37
C LEU A 134 -4.30 -2.13 5.19
N SER A 135 -4.63 -1.91 6.45
CA SER A 135 -4.99 -3.01 7.35
C SER A 135 -6.33 -3.62 6.94
N ASN A 136 -6.39 -4.95 6.87
CA ASN A 136 -7.63 -5.65 6.60
C ASN A 136 -8.47 -5.73 7.90
N ILE A 137 -9.78 -5.49 7.82
CA ILE A 137 -10.70 -5.48 8.97
C ILE A 137 -10.76 -6.81 9.71
N ASN A 138 -10.43 -7.92 9.05
CA ASN A 138 -10.28 -9.22 9.71
C ASN A 138 -9.26 -9.22 10.87
N ASN A 139 -8.45 -8.18 10.97
CA ASN A 139 -7.46 -8.02 12.01
C ASN A 139 -7.61 -6.74 12.85
N ILE A 140 -8.69 -5.98 12.66
CA ILE A 140 -9.06 -4.87 13.56
C ILE A 140 -9.96 -5.47 14.65
N PRO A 141 -9.55 -5.46 15.94
CA PRO A 141 -10.41 -5.89 17.03
C PRO A 141 -11.72 -5.10 16.98
N PHE A 142 -12.84 -5.78 17.20
CA PHE A 142 -14.15 -5.14 17.28
C PHE A 142 -14.14 -3.90 18.20
N ASP A 143 -13.29 -3.90 19.24
CA ASP A 143 -13.13 -2.81 20.20
C ASP A 143 -12.53 -1.53 19.58
N THR A 144 -11.65 -1.64 18.57
CA THR A 144 -11.09 -0.47 17.86
C THR A 144 -12.11 0.14 16.91
N ILE A 145 -12.97 -0.70 16.31
CA ILE A 145 -14.13 -0.24 15.54
C ILE A 145 -15.12 0.44 16.48
N ALA A 146 -15.38 -0.14 17.66
CA ALA A 146 -16.26 0.44 18.68
C ALA A 146 -15.74 1.77 19.24
N LEU A 147 -14.43 1.90 19.50
CA LEU A 147 -13.82 3.16 19.94
C LEU A 147 -13.89 4.25 18.88
N ASN A 148 -13.77 3.91 17.59
CA ASN A 148 -13.99 4.85 16.48
C ASN A 148 -15.49 5.12 16.21
N MET A 149 -16.39 4.24 16.68
CA MET A 149 -17.85 4.33 16.50
C MET A 149 -18.60 4.95 17.67
N HIS A 150 -17.99 5.08 18.85
CA HIS A 150 -18.57 5.77 20.01
C HIS A 150 -18.33 7.28 19.98
N THR A 151 -18.20 7.87 18.79
CA THR A 151 -18.44 9.29 18.58
C THR A 151 -19.95 9.54 18.73
N SER A 152 -20.33 10.61 19.39
CA SER A 152 -21.69 10.95 19.83
C SER A 152 -22.65 11.33 18.69
N SER A 153 -22.80 10.43 17.74
CA SER A 153 -23.77 10.46 16.64
C SER A 153 -24.56 9.15 16.67
N THR A 154 -25.88 9.23 16.78
CA THR A 154 -26.81 8.08 16.85
C THR A 154 -26.98 7.34 15.51
N GLN A 155 -25.96 7.35 14.65
CA GLN A 155 -25.93 6.63 13.38
C GLN A 155 -24.65 5.76 13.33
N PRO A 156 -24.73 4.45 13.05
CA PRO A 156 -23.54 3.65 12.81
C PRO A 156 -22.77 4.27 11.64
N ILE A 157 -21.44 4.41 11.77
CA ILE A 157 -20.59 4.85 10.66
C ILE A 157 -20.61 3.72 9.62
N GLU A 158 -21.57 3.78 8.71
CA GLU A 158 -21.92 2.70 7.77
C GLU A 158 -20.88 2.58 6.64
N TYR A 159 -19.97 3.56 6.50
CA TYR A 159 -19.02 3.60 5.38
C TYR A 159 -17.69 4.29 5.78
N TRP A 160 -16.65 3.50 6.10
CA TRP A 160 -15.28 3.99 6.25
C TRP A 160 -14.35 3.30 5.24
N PHE A 161 -13.34 4.03 4.78
CA PHE A 161 -12.40 3.55 3.77
C PHE A 161 -11.02 4.18 3.97
N TYR A 162 -9.99 3.50 3.48
CA TYR A 162 -8.67 4.09 3.29
C TYR A 162 -8.67 4.95 2.03
N TYR A 163 -7.94 6.05 2.06
CA TYR A 163 -7.84 6.95 0.90
C TYR A 163 -6.48 7.65 0.85
N TYR A 164 -6.02 7.88 -0.38
CA TYR A 164 -4.93 8.79 -0.70
C TYR A 164 -5.13 9.36 -2.09
N GLU A 165 -4.50 10.49 -2.37
CA GLU A 165 -4.54 11.11 -3.69
C GLU A 165 -3.19 11.65 -4.13
N ILE A 166 -3.04 11.77 -5.44
CA ILE A 166 -1.89 12.38 -6.09
C ILE A 166 -2.33 13.63 -6.83
N THR A 167 -1.50 14.66 -6.80
CA THR A 167 -1.62 15.84 -7.66
C THR A 167 -0.48 15.82 -8.67
N ILE A 168 -0.79 16.02 -9.95
CA ILE A 168 0.22 16.05 -11.00
C ILE A 168 0.87 17.43 -11.03
N SER A 169 2.14 17.49 -10.62
CA SER A 169 2.92 18.72 -10.58
C SER A 169 3.58 19.02 -11.94
N SER A 170 4.01 17.99 -12.67
CA SER A 170 4.55 18.12 -14.02
C SER A 170 4.36 16.84 -14.82
N ASN A 171 3.95 16.99 -16.09
CA ASN A 171 3.88 15.90 -17.06
C ASN A 171 4.10 16.49 -18.47
N PRO A 172 5.36 16.77 -18.87
CA PRO A 172 5.66 17.44 -20.13
C PRO A 172 5.28 16.60 -21.36
N ASN A 173 5.13 15.28 -21.22
CA ASN A 173 4.80 14.36 -22.29
C ASN A 173 3.47 13.63 -22.04
N ASN A 174 2.42 14.34 -21.62
CA ASN A 174 1.11 13.77 -21.27
C ASN A 174 0.44 12.89 -22.36
N ASP A 175 0.86 12.99 -23.62
CA ASP A 175 0.36 12.11 -24.68
C ASP A 175 1.08 10.76 -24.77
N LYS A 176 2.20 10.60 -24.05
CA LYS A 176 3.03 9.39 -24.05
C LYS A 176 3.25 8.81 -22.66
N THR A 177 3.35 9.68 -21.66
CA THR A 177 3.56 9.30 -20.26
C THR A 177 2.25 8.82 -19.68
N ILE A 178 2.24 7.55 -19.29
CA ILE A 178 1.16 6.92 -18.55
C ILE A 178 1.53 6.99 -17.08
N ILE A 179 0.65 7.61 -16.29
CA ILE A 179 0.69 7.63 -14.83
C ILE A 179 -0.41 6.69 -14.36
N ALA A 180 -0.12 5.89 -13.33
CA ALA A 180 -1.08 4.97 -12.76
C ALA A 180 -1.06 5.03 -11.23
N ILE A 181 -2.24 5.05 -10.62
CA ILE A 181 -2.45 5.01 -9.17
C ILE A 181 -3.29 3.78 -8.81
N GLY A 182 -3.00 3.12 -7.69
CA GLY A 182 -3.84 2.05 -7.21
C GLY A 182 -3.22 1.23 -6.08
N LEU A 183 -3.54 -0.04 -6.04
CA LEU A 183 -3.19 -0.92 -4.94
C LEU A 183 -2.53 -2.18 -5.48
N ALA A 184 -1.46 -2.63 -4.84
CA ALA A 184 -0.82 -3.89 -5.18
C ALA A 184 -0.41 -4.64 -3.91
N THR A 185 -0.31 -5.96 -3.99
CA THR A 185 0.27 -6.76 -2.91
C THR A 185 1.79 -6.63 -2.90
N LYS A 186 2.44 -7.02 -1.79
CA LYS A 186 3.89 -6.85 -1.59
C LYS A 186 4.78 -7.51 -2.65
N ASN A 187 4.35 -8.63 -3.24
CA ASN A 187 5.16 -9.40 -4.19
C ASN A 187 4.88 -9.02 -5.66
N TYR A 188 4.37 -7.82 -5.90
CA TYR A 188 4.04 -7.36 -7.23
C TYR A 188 5.28 -6.99 -8.06
N SER A 189 5.20 -7.21 -9.39
CA SER A 189 6.27 -6.85 -10.31
C SER A 189 6.42 -5.33 -10.44
N ILE A 190 7.50 -4.79 -9.90
CA ILE A 190 7.82 -3.36 -9.94
C ILE A 190 8.09 -2.79 -11.34
N ASN A 191 8.21 -3.64 -12.38
CA ASN A 191 8.44 -3.22 -13.77
C ASN A 191 7.13 -3.24 -14.59
N ARG A 192 5.99 -3.14 -13.92
CA ARG A 192 4.64 -3.06 -14.51
C ARG A 192 3.87 -1.98 -13.77
N LEU A 193 3.01 -1.26 -14.48
CA LEU A 193 2.09 -0.32 -13.83
C LEU A 193 1.08 -1.06 -12.94
N PRO A 194 0.52 -0.43 -11.88
CA PRO A 194 -0.53 -1.04 -11.05
C PRO A 194 -1.70 -1.56 -11.89
N GLY A 195 -2.22 -2.74 -11.55
CA GLY A 195 -3.32 -3.39 -12.28
C GLY A 195 -2.87 -4.31 -13.43
N CYS A 196 -1.64 -4.15 -13.93
CA CYS A 196 -1.12 -4.85 -15.10
C CYS A 196 -0.63 -6.29 -14.85
N ASP A 197 -0.61 -6.74 -13.60
CA ASP A 197 -0.17 -8.08 -13.18
C ASP A 197 -1.02 -8.54 -11.99
N THR A 198 -0.86 -9.80 -11.60
CA THR A 198 -1.65 -10.45 -10.56
C THR A 198 -1.58 -9.74 -9.21
N HIS A 199 -2.70 -9.75 -8.50
CA HIS A 199 -2.88 -9.14 -7.19
C HIS A 199 -2.60 -7.64 -7.16
N SER A 200 -3.14 -6.92 -8.15
CA SER A 200 -3.08 -5.46 -8.21
C SER A 200 -4.27 -4.85 -8.93
N VAL A 201 -4.58 -3.61 -8.55
CA VAL A 201 -5.59 -2.76 -9.17
C VAL A 201 -4.94 -1.42 -9.50
N GLY A 202 -5.23 -0.85 -10.67
CA GLY A 202 -4.73 0.46 -11.05
C GLY A 202 -5.71 1.24 -11.91
N PHE A 203 -5.66 2.56 -11.81
CA PHE A 203 -6.36 3.51 -12.67
C PHE A 203 -5.30 4.28 -13.47
N HIS A 204 -5.40 4.24 -14.80
CA HIS A 204 -4.37 4.70 -15.74
C HIS A 204 -4.79 5.99 -16.44
N SER A 205 -3.82 6.86 -16.68
CA SER A 205 -4.05 8.22 -17.20
C SER A 205 -4.36 8.30 -18.69
N ASP A 206 -3.87 7.35 -19.49
CA ASP A 206 -3.92 7.37 -20.96
C ASP A 206 -5.34 7.39 -21.55
N GLU A 207 -6.16 6.41 -21.19
CA GLU A 207 -7.53 6.25 -21.67
C GLU A 207 -8.56 6.39 -20.53
N GLY A 208 -8.12 6.65 -19.30
CA GLY A 208 -9.00 6.69 -18.13
C GLY A 208 -9.56 5.30 -17.79
N ARG A 209 -8.73 4.26 -17.90
CA ARG A 209 -9.14 2.86 -17.68
C ARG A 209 -8.64 2.32 -16.37
N THR A 210 -9.40 1.37 -15.83
CA THR A 210 -8.98 0.59 -14.66
C THR A 210 -8.50 -0.79 -15.08
N PHE A 211 -7.51 -1.32 -14.37
CA PHE A 211 -6.90 -2.62 -14.63
C PHE A 211 -6.91 -3.42 -13.33
N HIS A 212 -7.19 -4.73 -13.42
CA HIS A 212 -7.07 -5.66 -12.30
C HIS A 212 -6.64 -7.03 -12.82
N ASN A 213 -5.44 -7.47 -12.43
CA ASN A 213 -4.86 -8.76 -12.82
C ASN A 213 -4.83 -9.01 -14.34
N GLU A 214 -4.71 -7.97 -15.17
CA GLU A 214 -4.81 -8.09 -16.62
C GLU A 214 -3.73 -7.29 -17.35
N GLY A 215 -3.27 -7.75 -18.50
CA GLY A 215 -2.07 -7.19 -19.12
C GLY A 215 -2.27 -6.00 -20.05
N TYR A 216 -3.42 -5.87 -20.72
CA TYR A 216 -3.47 -5.08 -21.97
C TYR A 216 -4.75 -4.30 -22.24
N THR A 217 -5.92 -4.72 -21.75
CA THR A 217 -7.19 -4.13 -22.23
C THR A 217 -7.77 -3.15 -21.23
N GLY A 218 -7.87 -3.50 -19.95
CA GLY A 218 -8.47 -2.63 -18.95
C GLY A 218 -9.97 -2.45 -19.18
N SER A 219 -10.66 -1.88 -18.20
CA SER A 219 -12.07 -1.52 -18.25
C SER A 219 -12.23 -0.02 -18.40
N LYS A 220 -13.13 0.42 -19.30
CA LYS A 220 -13.48 1.83 -19.41
C LYS A 220 -14.10 2.29 -18.09
N TYR A 221 -13.61 3.40 -17.55
CA TYR A 221 -14.00 3.86 -16.22
C TYR A 221 -14.22 5.37 -16.17
N ALA A 222 -13.31 6.15 -16.74
CA ALA A 222 -13.39 7.61 -16.80
C ALA A 222 -12.85 8.15 -18.14
N GLU A 223 -12.75 9.46 -18.22
CA GLU A 223 -12.01 10.14 -19.28
C GLU A 223 -10.49 10.14 -19.02
N LYS A 224 -9.72 10.43 -20.09
CA LYS A 224 -8.26 10.64 -20.01
C LYS A 224 -7.94 11.74 -19.00
N TRP A 225 -6.94 11.50 -18.16
CA TRP A 225 -6.36 12.48 -17.24
C TRP A 225 -4.83 12.55 -17.44
N GLY A 226 -4.14 13.35 -16.64
CA GLY A 226 -2.67 13.44 -16.72
C GLY A 226 -2.14 14.86 -16.87
N LYS A 227 -3.02 15.86 -16.87
CA LYS A 227 -2.64 17.28 -16.97
C LYS A 227 -2.12 17.78 -15.63
N VAL A 228 -1.30 18.82 -15.69
CA VAL A 228 -0.85 19.53 -14.49
C VAL A 228 -2.06 19.99 -13.69
N ASN A 229 -2.01 19.80 -12.37
CA ASN A 229 -3.06 20.04 -11.39
C ASN A 229 -4.25 19.06 -11.40
N ASP A 230 -4.25 18.01 -12.25
CA ASP A 230 -5.20 16.92 -12.06
C ASP A 230 -4.92 16.24 -10.70
N VAL A 231 -5.98 16.03 -9.92
CA VAL A 231 -5.94 15.34 -8.62
C VAL A 231 -6.66 14.00 -8.73
N ILE A 232 -5.94 12.90 -8.58
CA ILE A 232 -6.48 11.55 -8.70
C ILE A 232 -6.35 10.81 -7.37
N GLY A 233 -7.47 10.30 -6.87
CA GLY A 233 -7.50 9.55 -5.62
C GLY A 233 -7.83 8.07 -5.81
N CYS A 234 -7.39 7.28 -4.83
CA CYS A 234 -7.69 5.86 -4.73
C CYS A 234 -8.25 5.55 -3.34
N GLY A 235 -9.42 4.92 -3.30
CA GLY A 235 -10.10 4.52 -2.09
C GLY A 235 -10.28 3.00 -1.98
N TYR A 236 -10.16 2.47 -0.77
CA TYR A 236 -10.37 1.06 -0.44
C TYR A 236 -11.27 0.90 0.78
N CYS A 237 -12.40 0.22 0.61
CA CYS A 237 -13.33 -0.12 1.68
C CYS A 237 -13.05 -1.55 2.16
N PRO A 238 -12.39 -1.76 3.32
CA PRO A 238 -11.97 -3.10 3.69
C PRO A 238 -13.13 -4.02 4.11
N ASN A 239 -14.27 -3.43 4.49
CA ASN A 239 -15.49 -4.17 4.87
C ASN A 239 -16.09 -4.91 3.67
N THR A 240 -16.10 -4.25 2.51
CA THR A 240 -16.77 -4.73 1.30
C THR A 240 -15.77 -5.21 0.24
N GLY A 241 -14.47 -4.98 0.44
CA GLY A 241 -13.43 -5.21 -0.55
C GLY A 241 -13.62 -4.33 -1.79
N GLN A 242 -14.29 -3.18 -1.65
CA GLN A 242 -14.54 -2.25 -2.75
C GLN A 242 -13.34 -1.35 -2.96
N ILE A 243 -12.97 -1.15 -4.22
CA ILE A 243 -11.98 -0.16 -4.65
C ILE A 243 -12.68 0.83 -5.57
N PHE A 244 -12.45 2.11 -5.32
CA PHE A 244 -12.96 3.21 -6.13
C PHE A 244 -11.86 4.22 -6.38
N PHE A 245 -12.07 5.07 -7.38
CA PHE A 245 -11.17 6.16 -7.71
C PHE A 245 -11.93 7.48 -7.77
N THR A 246 -11.20 8.56 -7.55
CA THR A 246 -11.71 9.92 -7.66
C THR A 246 -10.88 10.70 -8.67
N MET A 247 -11.48 11.71 -9.27
CA MET A 247 -10.79 12.62 -10.16
C MET A 247 -11.30 14.04 -9.93
N ASN A 248 -10.37 14.94 -9.63
CA ASN A 248 -10.62 16.36 -9.38
C ASN A 248 -11.73 16.59 -8.32
N GLY A 249 -11.70 15.76 -7.26
CA GLY A 249 -12.64 15.81 -6.14
C GLY A 249 -14.00 15.15 -6.39
N LYS A 250 -14.19 14.45 -7.52
CA LYS A 250 -15.41 13.71 -7.82
C LYS A 250 -15.18 12.21 -7.71
N ASN A 251 -16.09 11.50 -7.05
CA ASN A 251 -16.12 10.05 -7.04
C ASN A 251 -16.56 9.49 -8.40
N LEU A 252 -15.78 8.58 -8.98
CA LEU A 252 -16.04 7.98 -10.29
C LEU A 252 -16.86 6.67 -10.22
N GLY A 253 -17.24 6.25 -9.02
CA GLY A 253 -17.99 5.01 -8.77
C GLY A 253 -17.11 3.86 -8.30
N ILE A 254 -17.68 2.68 -8.16
CA ILE A 254 -16.94 1.48 -7.73
C ILE A 254 -16.26 0.87 -8.97
N ALA A 255 -14.93 0.72 -8.91
CA ALA A 255 -14.16 0.05 -9.97
C ALA A 255 -14.22 -1.48 -9.80
N TYR A 256 -14.03 -1.97 -8.57
CA TYR A 256 -14.03 -3.40 -8.25
C TYR A 256 -14.64 -3.66 -6.88
N THR A 257 -15.16 -4.86 -6.66
CA THR A 257 -15.78 -5.33 -5.41
C THR A 257 -15.14 -6.65 -4.96
N SER A 258 -15.30 -6.99 -3.68
CA SER A 258 -14.92 -8.30 -3.14
C SER A 258 -13.43 -8.65 -3.26
N LEU A 259 -12.55 -7.64 -3.24
CA LEU A 259 -11.10 -7.82 -3.27
C LEU A 259 -10.50 -7.60 -1.88
N PHE A 260 -10.11 -8.69 -1.23
CA PHE A 260 -9.65 -8.69 0.17
C PHE A 260 -8.18 -9.08 0.29
N TYR A 261 -7.28 -8.16 -0.07
CA TYR A 261 -5.84 -8.35 0.03
C TYR A 261 -5.19 -7.39 1.03
N ASN A 262 -3.97 -7.71 1.45
CA ASN A 262 -3.10 -6.75 2.15
C ASN A 262 -2.55 -5.78 1.12
N TRP A 263 -3.31 -4.71 0.89
CA TRP A 263 -3.04 -3.73 -0.14
C TRP A 263 -1.97 -2.75 0.28
N TYR A 264 -1.04 -2.44 -0.61
CA TYR A 264 -0.12 -1.33 -0.47
C TYR A 264 -0.51 -0.23 -1.47
N PRO A 265 -0.75 1.01 -1.03
CA PRO A 265 -0.81 2.16 -1.92
C PRO A 265 0.37 2.15 -2.89
N THR A 266 0.06 2.31 -4.16
CA THR A 266 1.00 2.11 -5.26
C THR A 266 0.83 3.20 -6.30
N ILE A 267 1.95 3.72 -6.79
CA ILE A 267 1.99 4.67 -7.91
C ILE A 267 3.01 4.16 -8.92
N GLY A 268 2.70 4.27 -10.21
CA GLY A 268 3.62 3.96 -11.29
C GLY A 268 3.60 4.98 -12.40
N SER A 269 4.68 4.99 -13.18
CA SER A 269 4.79 5.78 -14.40
C SER A 269 5.70 5.06 -15.40
N ASN A 270 5.44 5.23 -16.69
CA ASN A 270 6.33 4.74 -17.74
C ASN A 270 7.25 5.83 -18.33
N GLY A 271 7.13 7.06 -17.82
CA GLY A 271 7.78 8.24 -18.37
C GLY A 271 8.18 9.27 -17.32
N PHE A 272 8.53 10.47 -17.78
CA PHE A 272 8.91 11.57 -16.91
C PHE A 272 7.69 12.32 -16.38
N CYS A 273 7.54 12.38 -15.05
CA CYS A 273 6.52 13.18 -14.39
C CYS A 273 6.91 13.50 -12.94
N SER A 274 6.34 14.55 -12.36
CA SER A 274 6.41 14.82 -10.92
C SER A 274 5.02 14.89 -10.30
N LEU A 275 4.89 14.34 -9.10
CA LEU A 275 3.65 14.13 -8.38
C LEU A 275 3.80 14.61 -6.94
N ASN A 276 2.78 15.25 -6.39
CA ASN A 276 2.64 15.44 -4.95
C ASN A 276 1.68 14.38 -4.42
N VAL A 277 1.99 13.76 -3.29
CA VAL A 277 1.12 12.76 -2.66
C VAL A 277 0.55 13.33 -1.38
N ASN A 278 -0.76 13.16 -1.22
CA ASN A 278 -1.46 13.39 0.03
C ASN A 278 -1.99 12.05 0.55
N PHE A 279 -1.49 11.62 1.69
CA PHE A 279 -1.96 10.44 2.43
C PHE A 279 -3.03 10.78 3.47
N GLY A 280 -3.38 12.06 3.60
CA GLY A 280 -4.26 12.63 4.63
C GLY A 280 -3.56 13.65 5.54
N GLN A 281 -2.32 14.06 5.24
CA GLN A 281 -1.62 15.12 5.99
C GLN A 281 -2.28 16.48 5.75
N LYS A 282 -2.97 16.63 4.62
CA LYS A 282 -3.69 17.83 4.21
C LYS A 282 -5.11 17.47 3.81
N GLU A 283 -5.99 18.47 3.75
CA GLU A 283 -7.35 18.29 3.23
C GLU A 283 -7.31 17.67 1.83
N PHE A 284 -8.13 16.65 1.59
CA PHE A 284 -8.27 16.04 0.29
C PHE A 284 -9.13 16.89 -0.63
N LYS A 285 -8.85 16.81 -1.94
CA LYS A 285 -9.72 17.39 -2.95
C LYS A 285 -11.10 16.71 -2.97
N TYR A 286 -11.14 15.40 -2.72
CA TYR A 286 -12.38 14.66 -2.47
C TYR A 286 -12.80 14.83 -1.02
N LYS A 287 -13.75 15.74 -0.78
CA LYS A 287 -14.10 16.21 0.56
C LYS A 287 -14.66 15.12 1.46
N GLU A 288 -15.33 14.13 0.90
CA GLU A 288 -15.89 13.00 1.62
C GLU A 288 -14.82 12.06 2.19
N ALA A 289 -13.56 12.17 1.73
CA ALA A 289 -12.43 11.47 2.34
C ALA A 289 -11.78 12.25 3.49
N ASN A 290 -12.19 13.49 3.78
CA ASN A 290 -11.64 14.23 4.92
C ASN A 290 -11.99 13.50 6.23
N GLY A 291 -11.00 13.28 7.09
CA GLY A 291 -11.12 12.41 8.26
C GLY A 291 -10.76 10.93 7.97
N MET A 292 -10.41 10.58 6.73
CA MET A 292 -9.80 9.31 6.36
C MET A 292 -8.31 9.50 6.05
N SER A 293 -7.57 8.41 5.95
CA SER A 293 -6.17 8.39 5.51
C SER A 293 -5.76 6.97 5.12
N VAL A 294 -4.52 6.80 4.69
CA VAL A 294 -3.88 5.47 4.57
C VAL A 294 -3.67 4.79 5.93
N ALA A 295 -3.54 5.54 7.02
CA ALA A 295 -3.42 5.02 8.39
C ALA A 295 -4.78 4.60 8.99
N GLY A 296 -5.89 4.95 8.33
CA GLY A 296 -7.27 4.72 8.79
C GLY A 296 -7.99 6.03 9.07
N ILE A 297 -8.99 6.00 9.96
CA ILE A 297 -9.75 7.19 10.34
C ILE A 297 -8.81 8.15 11.09
N ILE A 298 -8.63 9.34 10.54
CA ILE A 298 -8.06 10.47 11.27
C ILE A 298 -9.20 10.96 12.17
N SER A 299 -9.25 10.52 13.43
CA SER A 299 -10.38 10.90 14.28
C SER A 299 -10.36 12.41 14.48
N GLN A 300 -11.43 13.09 14.06
CA GLN A 300 -11.66 14.50 14.36
C GLN A 300 -11.64 14.79 15.86
N GLU A 301 -11.89 13.77 16.67
CA GLU A 301 -11.78 13.80 18.12
C GLU A 301 -10.32 13.87 18.61
N LEU A 302 -9.35 13.20 17.96
CA LEU A 302 -7.90 13.41 18.24
C LEU A 302 -7.47 14.82 17.86
N LEU A 303 -7.87 15.31 16.68
CA LEU A 303 -7.50 16.66 16.20
C LEU A 303 -8.04 17.74 17.14
N ASN A 304 -9.31 17.65 17.52
CA ASN A 304 -9.94 18.56 18.48
C ASN A 304 -9.35 18.44 19.90
N LYS A 305 -8.77 17.30 20.26
CA LYS A 305 -8.13 17.09 21.57
C LYS A 305 -6.72 17.67 21.60
N ILE A 306 -5.96 17.55 20.51
CA ILE A 306 -4.64 18.16 20.35
C ILE A 306 -4.75 19.69 20.35
N GLU A 307 -5.72 20.28 19.62
CA GLU A 307 -5.95 21.74 19.64
C GLU A 307 -6.33 22.26 21.04
N LYS A 308 -7.16 21.52 21.79
CA LYS A 308 -7.52 21.89 23.17
C LYS A 308 -6.36 21.75 24.16
N GLU A 309 -5.43 20.82 23.94
CA GLU A 309 -4.25 20.68 24.80
C GLU A 309 -3.22 21.79 24.53
N ILE A 310 -3.09 22.27 23.28
CA ILE A 310 -2.21 23.40 22.92
C ILE A 310 -2.74 24.73 23.50
N ILE A 311 -4.06 24.96 23.49
CA ILE A 311 -4.68 26.20 24.00
C ILE A 311 -4.63 26.30 25.55
N ASN A 312 -4.42 25.20 26.27
CA ASN A 312 -4.37 25.18 27.74
C ASN A 312 -2.94 25.24 28.31
N VAL A 313 -1.93 25.48 27.47
CA VAL A 313 -0.51 25.61 27.87
C VAL A 313 0.04 27.03 27.64
N GLU A 314 -0.77 27.96 27.11
CA GLU A 314 -0.53 29.42 27.15
C GLU A 314 -1.38 30.10 28.22
#